data_AF-A0A2E8G915-F1
#
_entry.id   AF-A0A2E8G915-F1
#
_cell.length_a   1.000
_cell.length_b   1.000
_cell.length_c   1.000
_cell.angle_alpha   90.00
_cell.angle_beta   90.00
_cell.angle_gamma   90.00
#
_symmetry.space_group_name_H-M   'P 1'
#
loop_
_entity.id
_entity.type
_entity.pdbx_description
1 polymer ?
#
loop_
_entity_poly.entity_id
_entity_poly.type
_entity_poly.pdbx_seq_one_letter_code
_entity_poly.pdbx_strand_id
1 'polypeptide(L)'
;MIQPLTLIPATELTDWTLSIGKIVEEQLVDGSQRPFLGSTGKQILREAAETSSAARWYNLMEEGDSTHVPTDDEIKDVWFIMDYKINYERLHDVECEMKLGMLRKMFFSMCDRTHTGHALGSLYFALIEQKLKNFDEAKRRLAQAKDLVQQSAYWQIRFDVFGLFRLAEDLEARLSPRLRRTVDLQDTTVG
;
A
#
# COMPACT_ATOMS: atom_id res chain seq x y z
N MET A 1 -33.48 -0.87 -11.22
CA MET A 1 -32.59 0.28 -11.48
C MET A 1 -31.26 -0.31 -11.92
N ILE A 2 -30.85 -0.08 -13.16
CA ILE A 2 -29.66 -0.72 -13.76
C ILE A 2 -28.44 0.09 -13.34
N GLN A 3 -27.47 -0.54 -12.68
CA GLN A 3 -26.19 0.07 -12.36
C GLN A 3 -25.52 0.52 -13.67
N PRO A 4 -25.06 1.79 -13.80
CA PRO A 4 -24.23 2.16 -14.94
C PRO A 4 -22.96 1.32 -14.87
N LEU A 5 -22.74 0.48 -15.88
CA LEU A 5 -21.54 -0.32 -16.03
C LEU A 5 -20.31 0.60 -15.98
N THR A 6 -19.38 0.32 -15.07
CA THR A 6 -18.08 0.99 -14.99
C THR A 6 -17.23 0.60 -16.20
N LEU A 7 -17.46 1.25 -17.33
CA LEU A 7 -16.82 0.93 -18.60
C LEU A 7 -15.38 1.45 -18.64
N ILE A 8 -14.47 0.60 -19.10
CA ILE A 8 -13.02 0.86 -19.12
C ILE A 8 -12.66 1.60 -20.40
N PRO A 9 -11.99 2.77 -20.36
CA PRO A 9 -11.55 3.46 -21.57
C PRO A 9 -10.72 2.53 -22.48
N ALA A 10 -10.91 2.66 -23.80
CA ALA A 10 -10.19 1.89 -24.83
C ALA A 10 -10.38 0.36 -24.76
N THR A 11 -11.59 -0.09 -24.43
CA THR A 11 -12.00 -1.49 -24.61
C THR A 11 -13.13 -1.55 -25.63
N GLU A 12 -13.19 -2.63 -26.42
CA GLU A 12 -14.20 -2.78 -27.48
C GLU A 12 -15.64 -2.58 -26.98
N LEU A 13 -15.90 -3.00 -25.74
CA LEU A 13 -17.21 -2.83 -25.09
C LEU A 13 -17.52 -1.34 -24.84
N THR A 14 -16.54 -0.56 -24.42
CA THR A 14 -16.69 0.87 -24.14
C THR A 14 -16.90 1.66 -25.42
N ASP A 15 -16.11 1.37 -26.46
CA ASP A 15 -16.24 1.99 -27.77
C ASP A 15 -17.60 1.70 -28.40
N TRP A 16 -18.06 0.45 -28.27
CA TRP A 16 -19.40 0.07 -28.68
C TRP A 16 -20.48 0.82 -27.90
N THR A 17 -20.34 0.94 -26.57
CA THR A 17 -21.37 1.58 -25.73
C THR A 17 -21.45 3.09 -25.94
N LEU A 18 -20.33 3.76 -26.22
CA LEU A 18 -20.27 5.16 -26.70
C LEU A 18 -20.95 5.29 -28.06
N SER A 19 -20.67 4.38 -28.99
CA SER A 19 -21.22 4.43 -30.36
C SER A 19 -22.75 4.34 -30.42
N ILE A 20 -23.37 3.65 -29.46
CA ILE A 20 -24.83 3.50 -29.35
C ILE A 20 -25.48 4.57 -28.46
N GLY A 21 -24.72 5.57 -28.00
CA GLY A 21 -25.21 6.70 -27.22
C GLY A 21 -25.78 6.33 -25.84
N LYS A 22 -25.36 5.18 -25.28
CA LYS A 22 -25.82 4.71 -23.96
C LYS A 22 -25.05 5.35 -22.81
N ILE A 23 -23.85 5.85 -23.09
CA ILE A 23 -23.02 6.65 -22.18
C ILE A 23 -22.45 7.84 -22.96
N VAL A 24 -22.15 8.94 -22.27
CA VAL A 24 -21.35 10.06 -22.81
C VAL A 24 -19.91 9.97 -22.29
N GLU A 25 -18.97 10.57 -22.99
CA GLU A 25 -17.54 10.46 -22.67
C GLU A 25 -17.23 11.00 -21.25
N GLU A 26 -17.99 11.98 -20.78
CA GLU A 26 -17.89 12.51 -19.41
C GLU A 26 -18.37 11.53 -18.32
N GLN A 27 -19.08 10.47 -18.68
CA GLN A 27 -19.52 9.40 -17.78
C GLN A 27 -18.53 8.23 -17.71
N LEU A 28 -17.47 8.25 -18.52
CA LEU A 28 -16.41 7.27 -18.39
C LEU A 28 -15.65 7.51 -17.10
N VAL A 29 -15.50 6.46 -16.30
CA VAL A 29 -14.58 6.51 -15.16
C VAL A 29 -13.17 6.61 -15.72
N ASP A 30 -12.58 7.78 -15.55
CA ASP A 30 -11.20 8.08 -15.87
C ASP A 30 -10.28 6.98 -15.31
N GLY A 31 -9.60 6.26 -16.19
CA GLY A 31 -8.66 5.19 -15.84
C GLY A 31 -7.51 5.66 -14.95
N SER A 32 -7.28 6.98 -14.86
CA SER A 32 -6.43 7.62 -13.84
C SER A 32 -7.01 7.51 -12.42
N GLN A 33 -8.13 6.83 -12.18
CA GLN A 33 -8.56 6.48 -10.83
C GLN A 33 -8.05 5.12 -10.38
N ARG A 34 -7.48 4.29 -11.26
CA ARG A 34 -7.01 2.94 -10.91
C ARG A 34 -5.59 3.01 -10.37
N PRO A 35 -5.36 2.74 -9.07
CA PRO A 35 -4.01 2.53 -8.60
C PRO A 35 -3.50 1.26 -9.27
N PHE A 36 -2.44 1.37 -10.06
CA PHE A 36 -1.67 0.20 -10.47
C PHE A 36 -0.25 0.44 -10.00
N LEU A 37 0.09 -0.09 -8.82
CA LEU A 37 1.44 -0.03 -8.24
C LEU A 37 2.09 1.35 -8.45
N GLY A 38 1.34 2.35 -8.02
CA GLY A 38 1.54 3.75 -8.37
C GLY A 38 0.22 4.47 -8.16
N SER A 39 0.27 5.47 -7.28
CA SER A 39 -0.78 6.48 -7.16
C SER A 39 -0.99 7.10 -8.53
N THR A 40 -2.16 6.91 -9.11
CA THR A 40 -2.52 7.72 -10.27
C THR A 40 -2.51 9.20 -9.89
N GLY A 41 -2.41 10.10 -10.87
CA GLY A 41 -2.25 11.53 -10.62
C GLY A 41 -3.21 12.10 -9.56
N LYS A 42 -4.45 11.62 -9.47
CA LYS A 42 -5.41 12.08 -8.45
C LYS A 42 -5.11 11.60 -7.03
N GLN A 43 -4.52 10.41 -6.85
CA GLN A 43 -4.08 9.95 -5.53
C GLN A 43 -2.83 10.71 -5.07
N ILE A 44 -1.90 11.02 -5.97
CA ILE A 44 -0.74 11.90 -5.67
C ILE A 44 -1.23 13.29 -5.23
N LEU A 45 -2.19 13.85 -5.95
CA LEU A 45 -2.76 15.16 -5.61
C LEU A 45 -3.45 15.14 -4.25
N ARG A 46 -4.17 14.05 -3.92
CA ARG A 46 -4.80 13.88 -2.61
C ARG A 46 -3.77 13.73 -1.50
N GLU A 47 -2.75 12.90 -1.69
CA GLU A 47 -1.65 12.75 -0.74
C GLU A 47 -0.97 14.10 -0.45
N ALA A 48 -0.67 14.88 -1.50
CA ALA A 48 -0.09 16.21 -1.36
C ALA A 48 -1.03 17.17 -0.59
N ALA A 49 -2.33 17.18 -0.91
CA ALA A 49 -3.31 18.04 -0.26
C ALA A 49 -3.57 17.66 1.22
N GLU A 50 -3.44 16.38 1.56
CA GLU A 50 -3.76 15.83 2.89
C GLU A 50 -2.51 15.61 3.76
N THR A 51 -1.38 16.25 3.41
CA THR A 51 -0.12 16.11 4.18
C THR A 51 -0.30 16.58 5.63
N SER A 52 -0.88 17.75 5.86
CA SER A 52 -1.02 18.33 7.21
C SER A 52 -2.35 18.01 7.90
N SER A 53 -3.40 17.76 7.12
CA SER A 53 -4.75 17.45 7.62
C SER A 53 -5.42 16.54 6.62
N ALA A 54 -5.67 15.29 7.02
CA ALA A 54 -6.32 14.33 6.16
C ALA A 54 -7.85 14.38 6.31
N ALA A 55 -8.54 14.11 5.21
CA ALA A 55 -9.98 13.94 5.22
C ALA A 55 -10.33 12.67 6.02
N ARG A 56 -11.60 12.59 6.44
CA ARG A 56 -12.12 11.36 7.06
C ARG A 56 -11.98 10.19 6.08
N TRP A 57 -11.50 9.07 6.58
CA TRP A 57 -11.41 7.82 5.84
C TRP A 57 -12.67 6.97 6.04
N TYR A 58 -13.13 6.30 4.99
CA TYR A 58 -14.31 5.43 5.02
C TYR A 58 -13.96 4.00 4.58
N ASN A 59 -14.16 3.02 5.47
CA ASN A 59 -14.06 1.61 5.10
C ASN A 59 -15.42 1.05 4.69
N LEU A 60 -15.91 1.48 3.52
CA LEU A 60 -17.23 1.06 3.03
C LEU A 60 -17.37 -0.45 2.76
N MET A 61 -16.25 -1.19 2.70
CA MET A 61 -16.28 -2.65 2.50
C MET A 61 -16.69 -3.40 3.77
N GLU A 62 -16.47 -2.82 4.95
CA GLU A 62 -16.77 -3.44 6.25
C GLU A 62 -17.88 -2.69 7.01
N GLU A 63 -17.96 -1.37 6.85
CA GLU A 63 -18.85 -0.49 7.61
C GLU A 63 -20.03 0.05 6.77
N GLY A 64 -20.13 -0.34 5.50
CA GLY A 64 -21.13 0.18 4.57
C GLY A 64 -22.55 -0.32 4.85
N ASP A 65 -23.52 0.60 4.93
CA ASP A 65 -24.93 0.25 4.81
C ASP A 65 -25.24 -0.13 3.35
N SER A 66 -25.88 -1.28 3.14
CA SER A 66 -26.43 -1.75 1.86
C SER A 66 -27.33 -0.74 1.13
N THR A 67 -27.84 0.28 1.80
CA THR A 67 -28.67 1.34 1.22
C THR A 67 -27.92 2.63 0.89
N HIS A 68 -26.67 2.76 1.34
CA HIS A 68 -25.83 3.94 1.08
C HIS A 68 -25.26 3.91 -0.34
N VAL A 69 -25.30 5.06 -1.01
CA VAL A 69 -24.65 5.25 -2.31
C VAL A 69 -23.33 5.99 -2.07
N PRO A 70 -22.18 5.38 -2.38
CA PRO A 70 -20.88 5.99 -2.15
C PRO A 70 -20.71 7.32 -2.90
N THR A 71 -20.13 8.30 -2.23
CA THR A 71 -19.64 9.55 -2.81
C THR A 71 -18.32 9.33 -3.57
N ASP A 72 -17.91 10.29 -4.40
CA ASP A 72 -16.65 10.21 -5.15
C ASP A 72 -15.41 10.02 -4.26
N ASP A 73 -15.39 10.65 -3.07
CA ASP A 73 -14.27 10.52 -2.14
C ASP A 73 -14.25 9.15 -1.45
N GLU A 74 -15.43 8.62 -1.11
CA GLU A 74 -15.54 7.25 -0.58
C GLU A 74 -15.17 6.20 -1.63
N ILE A 75 -15.50 6.42 -2.92
CA ILE A 75 -15.08 5.55 -4.02
C ILE A 75 -13.55 5.49 -4.12
N LYS A 76 -12.85 6.62 -3.92
CA LYS A 76 -11.37 6.63 -3.90
C LYS A 76 -10.82 5.80 -2.75
N ASP A 77 -11.47 5.84 -1.57
CA ASP A 77 -11.06 5.02 -0.42
C ASP A 77 -11.29 3.53 -0.71
N VAL A 78 -12.42 3.17 -1.33
CA VAL A 78 -12.68 1.79 -1.81
C VAL A 78 -11.61 1.32 -2.80
N TRP A 79 -11.23 2.17 -3.77
CA TRP A 79 -10.15 1.84 -4.70
C TRP A 79 -8.82 1.59 -4.00
N PHE A 80 -8.49 2.40 -2.99
CA PHE A 80 -7.29 2.18 -2.19
C PHE A 80 -7.36 0.87 -1.41
N ILE A 81 -8.51 0.54 -0.79
CA ILE A 81 -8.70 -0.75 -0.10
C ILE A 81 -8.48 -1.91 -1.06
N MET A 82 -9.06 -1.85 -2.25
CA MET A 82 -8.92 -2.89 -3.26
C MET A 82 -7.46 -3.04 -3.73
N ASP A 83 -6.77 -1.93 -3.99
CA ASP A 83 -5.35 -1.94 -4.36
C ASP A 83 -4.50 -2.55 -3.24
N TYR A 84 -4.74 -2.13 -1.98
CA TYR A 84 -4.06 -2.69 -0.82
C TYR A 84 -4.22 -4.21 -0.74
N LYS A 85 -5.46 -4.71 -0.80
CA LYS A 85 -5.74 -6.15 -0.69
C LYS A 85 -5.13 -6.96 -1.83
N ILE A 86 -5.24 -6.47 -3.07
CA ILE A 86 -4.75 -7.17 -4.25
C ILE A 86 -3.22 -7.16 -4.34
N ASN A 87 -2.59 -6.03 -4.04
CA ASN A 87 -1.17 -5.81 -4.35
C ASN A 87 -0.25 -5.94 -3.15
N TYR A 88 -0.72 -5.65 -1.94
CA TYR A 88 0.12 -5.57 -0.75
C TYR A 88 -0.22 -6.66 0.28
N GLU A 89 -1.47 -6.84 0.66
CA GLU A 89 -1.89 -7.82 1.69
C GLU A 89 -1.41 -9.25 1.35
N ARG A 90 -1.49 -9.65 0.08
CA ARG A 90 -1.00 -10.97 -0.34
C ARG A 90 0.51 -11.17 -0.20
N LEU A 91 1.31 -10.10 -0.06
CA LEU A 91 2.77 -10.20 0.03
C LEU A 91 3.24 -10.76 1.38
N HIS A 92 2.37 -10.74 2.39
CA HIS A 92 2.62 -11.35 3.69
C HIS A 92 2.93 -12.84 3.58
N ASP A 93 2.30 -13.54 2.64
CA ASP A 93 2.41 -15.00 2.50
C ASP A 93 3.42 -15.45 1.43
N VAL A 94 4.05 -14.51 0.71
CA VAL A 94 5.02 -14.85 -0.34
C VAL A 94 6.36 -15.22 0.29
N GLU A 95 6.77 -16.49 0.16
CA GLU A 95 8.07 -17.01 0.64
C GLU A 95 8.99 -17.52 -0.47
N CYS A 96 8.46 -17.71 -1.69
CA CYS A 96 9.25 -18.22 -2.81
C CYS A 96 10.33 -17.20 -3.23
N GLU A 97 11.60 -17.57 -3.08
CA GLU A 97 12.75 -16.70 -3.36
C GLU A 97 12.74 -16.11 -4.77
N MET A 98 12.39 -16.91 -5.79
CA MET A 98 12.26 -16.43 -7.17
C MET A 98 11.21 -15.32 -7.30
N LYS A 99 10.03 -15.50 -6.68
CA LYS A 99 8.96 -14.49 -6.69
C LYS A 99 9.37 -13.26 -5.91
N LEU A 100 10.02 -13.42 -4.75
CA LEU A 100 10.56 -12.31 -3.96
C LEU A 100 11.61 -11.52 -4.75
N GLY A 101 12.48 -12.18 -5.52
CA GLY A 101 13.43 -11.53 -6.40
C GLY A 101 12.78 -10.72 -7.52
N MET A 102 11.68 -11.20 -8.09
CA MET A 102 10.89 -10.43 -9.07
C MET A 102 10.23 -9.21 -8.42
N LEU A 103 9.59 -9.40 -7.27
CA LEU A 103 8.97 -8.33 -6.50
C LEU A 103 10.00 -7.27 -6.10
N ARG A 104 11.19 -7.68 -5.65
CA ARG A 104 12.29 -6.77 -5.33
C ARG A 104 12.63 -5.85 -6.51
N LYS A 105 12.75 -6.38 -7.74
CA LYS A 105 13.02 -5.57 -8.94
C LYS A 105 11.89 -4.59 -9.23
N MET A 106 10.64 -5.03 -9.06
CA MET A 106 9.46 -4.20 -9.23
C MET A 106 9.43 -3.03 -8.21
N PHE A 107 9.62 -3.35 -6.93
CA PHE A 107 9.64 -2.35 -5.85
C PHE A 107 10.86 -1.42 -5.96
N PHE A 108 12.01 -1.91 -6.40
CA PHE A 108 13.14 -1.03 -6.73
C PHE A 108 12.77 -0.02 -7.82
N SER A 109 12.17 -0.49 -8.92
CA SER A 109 11.75 0.42 -9.99
C SER A 109 10.69 1.42 -9.51
N MET A 110 9.77 0.99 -8.64
CA MET A 110 8.69 1.83 -8.13
C MET A 110 9.22 2.85 -7.11
N CYS A 111 9.82 2.37 -6.02
CA CYS A 111 10.21 3.19 -4.88
C CYS A 111 11.47 4.03 -5.13
N ASP A 112 12.35 3.67 -6.07
CA ASP A 112 13.58 4.45 -6.31
C ASP A 112 13.54 5.29 -7.57
N ARG A 113 12.67 5.00 -8.53
CA ARG A 113 12.65 5.70 -9.81
C ARG A 113 11.38 6.49 -10.08
N THR A 114 10.23 6.01 -9.62
CA THR A 114 8.94 6.62 -10.01
C THR A 114 8.19 7.26 -8.84
N HIS A 115 8.25 6.69 -7.63
CA HIS A 115 7.46 7.12 -6.47
C HIS A 115 8.28 7.06 -5.17
N THR A 116 9.30 7.90 -5.06
CA THR A 116 10.26 7.91 -3.92
C THR A 116 9.66 8.32 -2.57
N GLY A 117 8.46 8.91 -2.57
CA GLY A 117 7.74 9.35 -1.37
C GLY A 117 6.63 8.41 -0.87
N HIS A 118 6.49 7.21 -1.43
CA HIS A 118 5.34 6.35 -1.11
C HIS A 118 5.58 5.51 0.15
N ALA A 119 4.91 5.85 1.26
CA ALA A 119 5.13 5.21 2.57
C ALA A 119 4.81 3.71 2.57
N LEU A 120 3.65 3.33 2.02
CA LEU A 120 3.22 1.93 1.90
C LEU A 120 4.20 1.12 1.02
N GLY A 121 4.70 1.74 -0.05
CA GLY A 121 5.67 1.13 -0.95
C GLY A 121 6.99 0.84 -0.22
N SER A 122 7.48 1.81 0.54
CA SER A 122 8.68 1.66 1.37
C SER A 122 8.52 0.56 2.43
N LEU A 123 7.36 0.47 3.10
CA LEU A 123 7.11 -0.57 4.12
C LEU A 123 7.16 -1.98 3.52
N TYR A 124 6.45 -2.22 2.41
CA TYR A 124 6.45 -3.53 1.78
C TYR A 124 7.76 -3.87 1.08
N PHE A 125 8.51 -2.86 0.62
CA PHE A 125 9.87 -3.09 0.17
C PHE A 125 10.76 -3.57 1.33
N ALA A 126 10.63 -2.97 2.52
CA ALA A 126 11.34 -3.44 3.71
C ALA A 126 11.00 -4.90 4.05
N LEU A 127 9.72 -5.28 3.95
CA LEU A 127 9.27 -6.66 4.16
C LEU A 127 9.93 -7.63 3.16
N ILE A 128 9.94 -7.29 1.87
CA ILE A 128 10.56 -8.12 0.83
C ILE A 128 12.06 -8.30 1.08
N GLU A 129 12.77 -7.21 1.39
CA GLU A 129 14.21 -7.25 1.66
C GLU A 129 14.53 -8.05 2.93
N GLN A 130 13.67 -7.97 3.95
CA GLN A 130 13.80 -8.81 5.15
C GLN A 130 13.63 -10.30 4.83
N LYS A 131 12.63 -10.66 4.01
CA LYS A 131 12.42 -12.06 3.58
C LYS A 131 13.60 -12.58 2.74
N LEU A 132 14.21 -11.71 1.94
CA LEU A 132 15.44 -12.01 1.19
C LEU A 132 16.73 -11.94 2.05
N LYS A 133 16.60 -11.70 3.36
CA LYS A 133 17.73 -11.58 4.32
C LYS A 133 18.68 -10.42 4.04
N ASN A 134 18.25 -9.43 3.27
CA ASN A 134 18.98 -8.19 3.02
C ASN A 134 18.66 -7.17 4.14
N PHE A 135 19.09 -7.49 5.36
CA PHE A 135 18.63 -6.79 6.57
C PHE A 135 18.97 -5.31 6.62
N ASP A 136 20.10 -4.88 6.06
CA ASP A 136 20.50 -3.46 6.06
C ASP A 136 19.58 -2.63 5.17
N GLU A 137 19.27 -3.14 3.98
CA GLU A 137 18.32 -2.51 3.07
C GLU A 137 16.90 -2.52 3.67
N ALA A 138 16.50 -3.63 4.29
CA ALA A 138 15.21 -3.72 5.00
C ALA A 138 15.08 -2.64 6.08
N LYS A 139 16.12 -2.44 6.91
CA LYS A 139 16.15 -1.38 7.93
C LYS A 139 16.03 0.02 7.31
N ARG A 140 16.79 0.28 6.24
CA ARG A 140 16.77 1.57 5.55
C ARG A 140 15.37 1.89 5.01
N ARG A 141 14.71 0.91 4.38
CA ARG A 141 13.35 1.05 3.84
C ARG A 141 12.31 1.22 4.93
N LEU A 142 12.45 0.50 6.04
CA LEU A 142 11.56 0.65 7.19
C LEU A 142 11.68 2.04 7.81
N ALA A 143 12.90 2.56 7.98
CA ALA A 143 13.13 3.92 8.46
C ALA A 143 12.50 4.96 7.51
N GLN A 144 12.71 4.80 6.20
CA GLN A 144 12.08 5.66 5.18
C GLN A 144 10.54 5.62 5.28
N ALA A 145 9.94 4.44 5.44
CA ALA A 145 8.49 4.31 5.62
C ALA A 145 8.01 5.05 6.87
N LYS A 146 8.69 4.90 8.01
CA LYS A 146 8.37 5.58 9.27
C LYS A 146 8.44 7.10 9.13
N ASP A 147 9.51 7.61 8.49
CA ASP A 147 9.68 9.04 8.26
C ASP A 147 8.55 9.63 7.38
N LEU A 148 8.19 8.93 6.30
CA LEU A 148 7.11 9.35 5.40
C LEU A 148 5.75 9.37 6.10
N VAL A 149 5.46 8.39 6.95
CA VAL A 149 4.20 8.36 7.73
C VAL A 149 4.16 9.48 8.75
N GLN A 150 5.26 9.74 9.46
CA GLN A 150 5.30 10.81 10.47
C GLN A 150 5.03 12.19 9.87
N GLN A 151 5.39 12.40 8.61
CA GLN A 151 5.24 13.67 7.92
C GLN A 151 3.89 13.84 7.21
N SER A 152 3.02 12.83 7.20
CA SER A 152 1.80 12.82 6.39
C SER A 152 0.59 12.29 7.14
N ALA A 153 -0.36 13.17 7.45
CA ALA A 153 -1.66 12.80 8.02
C ALA A 153 -2.40 11.80 7.13
N TYR A 154 -2.28 11.94 5.80
CA TYR A 154 -2.81 10.98 4.82
C TYR A 154 -2.34 9.55 5.09
N TRP A 155 -1.02 9.39 5.32
CA TRP A 155 -0.43 8.08 5.57
C TRP A 155 -0.69 7.59 7.00
N GLN A 156 -0.76 8.47 7.99
CA GLN A 156 -1.07 8.08 9.37
C GLN A 156 -2.43 7.39 9.49
N ILE A 157 -3.48 7.98 8.92
CA ILE A 157 -4.83 7.38 8.95
C ILE A 157 -4.82 6.00 8.27
N ARG A 158 -4.19 5.88 7.11
CA ARG A 158 -4.13 4.60 6.37
C ARG A 158 -3.30 3.56 7.11
N PHE A 159 -2.19 3.95 7.73
CA PHE A 159 -1.39 3.00 8.50
C PHE A 159 -2.14 2.48 9.72
N ASP A 160 -2.97 3.30 10.35
CA ASP A 160 -3.83 2.88 11.45
C ASP A 160 -4.90 1.89 10.98
N VAL A 161 -5.70 2.29 9.97
CA VAL A 161 -6.81 1.48 9.43
C VAL A 161 -6.36 0.10 8.97
N PHE A 162 -5.24 0.02 8.25
CA PHE A 162 -4.75 -1.24 7.70
C PHE A 162 -3.82 -2.01 8.64
N GLY A 163 -3.67 -1.58 9.90
CA GLY A 163 -2.81 -2.24 10.89
C GLY A 163 -1.32 -2.23 10.52
N LEU A 164 -0.89 -1.27 9.70
CA LEU A 164 0.46 -1.22 9.15
C LEU A 164 1.48 -0.73 10.18
N PHE A 165 1.04 0.01 11.20
CA PHE A 165 1.91 0.31 12.35
C PHE A 165 2.38 -0.96 13.05
N ARG A 166 1.46 -1.90 13.30
CA ARG A 166 1.81 -3.20 13.89
C ARG A 166 2.75 -3.99 12.99
N LEU A 167 2.52 -4.00 11.68
CA LEU A 167 3.44 -4.63 10.72
C LEU A 167 4.84 -4.02 10.80
N ALA A 168 4.94 -2.69 10.89
CA ALA A 168 6.21 -1.98 10.99
C ALA A 168 6.94 -2.34 12.30
N GLU A 169 6.24 -2.39 13.43
CA GLU A 169 6.78 -2.82 14.73
C GLU A 169 7.28 -4.26 14.70
N ASP A 170 6.47 -5.20 14.17
CA ASP A 170 6.84 -6.60 14.04
C ASP A 170 8.07 -6.79 13.13
N LEU A 171 8.20 -5.94 12.09
CA LEU A 171 9.35 -5.95 11.21
C LEU A 171 10.60 -5.39 11.92
N GLU A 172 10.46 -4.29 12.66
CA GLU A 172 11.54 -3.69 13.45
C GLU A 172 12.10 -4.67 14.49
N ALA A 173 11.22 -5.39 15.18
CA ALA A 173 11.58 -6.44 16.13
C ALA A 173 12.40 -7.57 15.47
N ARG A 174 12.03 -7.97 14.24
CA ARG A 174 12.75 -9.00 13.47
C ARG A 174 14.11 -8.53 12.96
N LEU A 175 14.26 -7.24 12.68
CA LEU A 175 15.49 -6.63 12.16
C LEU A 175 16.46 -6.21 13.27
N SER A 176 15.98 -6.11 14.51
CA SER A 176 16.81 -5.78 15.67
C SER A 176 17.79 -6.91 15.98
N PRO A 177 19.07 -6.59 16.29
CA PRO A 177 20.01 -7.62 16.73
C PRO A 177 19.45 -8.26 18.00
N ARG A 178 19.25 -9.59 17.99
CA ARG A 178 19.00 -10.32 19.23
C ARG A 178 20.19 -10.06 20.14
N LEU A 179 19.98 -9.38 21.27
CA LEU A 179 20.97 -9.33 22.33
C LEU A 179 21.40 -10.77 22.60
N ARG A 180 22.63 -11.11 22.22
CA ARG A 180 23.25 -12.35 22.67
C ARG A 180 23.29 -12.22 24.19
N ARG A 181 22.46 -12.98 24.91
CA ARG A 181 22.75 -13.29 26.31
C ARG A 181 24.04 -14.08 26.30
N THR A 182 25.17 -13.39 26.36
CA THR A 182 26.40 -13.95 26.89
C THR A 182 26.14 -14.15 28.38
N VAL A 183 25.58 -15.31 28.72
CA VAL A 183 25.73 -15.82 30.08
C VAL A 183 27.16 -16.30 30.12
N ASP A 184 28.03 -15.45 30.66
CA ASP A 184 29.37 -15.84 31.05
C ASP A 184 29.25 -17.05 31.99
N LEU A 185 29.81 -18.17 31.54
CA LEU A 185 30.20 -19.28 32.40
C LEU A 185 31.31 -18.75 33.30
N GLN A 186 30.95 -18.13 34.41
CA GLN A 186 31.89 -17.97 35.52
C GLN A 186 32.00 -19.30 36.25
N ASP A 187 33.14 -19.94 36.01
CA ASP A 187 33.95 -20.68 36.98
C ASP A 187 33.20 -21.22 38.21
N THR A 188 32.84 -22.50 38.14
CA THR A 188 32.92 -23.37 39.31
C THR A 188 33.93 -24.46 39.03
N THR A 189 35.19 -24.11 39.25
CA THR A 189 36.21 -25.06 39.67
C THR A 189 37.03 -24.44 40.80
N VAL A 190 37.31 -25.29 41.78
CA VAL A 190 38.23 -25.17 42.92
C VAL A 190 37.62 -24.63 44.23
N GLY A 191 37.43 -25.56 45.16
CA GLY A 191 37.05 -25.38 46.56
C GLY A 191 36.65 -26.71 47.18
#